data_AF-A0A972U2D6-F1
#
_entry.id   AF-A0A972U2D6-F1
#
_cell.length_a   1.000
_cell.length_b   1.000
_cell.length_c   1.000
_cell.angle_alpha   90.00
_cell.angle_beta   90.00
_cell.angle_gamma   90.00
#
_symmetry.space_group_name_H-M   'P 1'
#
loop_
_entity.id
_entity.type
_entity.pdbx_description
1 polymer ?
#
loop_
_entity_poly.entity_id
_entity_poly.type
_entity_poly.pdbx_seq_one_letter_code
_entity_poly.pdbx_strand_id
1 'polypeptide(L)' 'MARLAGVDIPRDKRVEIALTYIYGVGRTRSQQTLAATGIDPNIRVKDLTDD' A
#
# COMPACT_ATOMS: atom_id res chain seq x y z
N MET A 1 -10.75 -7.98 2.09
CA MET A 1 -10.27 -7.22 0.93
C MET A 1 -10.07 -5.80 1.40
N ALA A 2 -8.93 -5.17 1.15
CA ALA A 2 -8.76 -3.73 1.40
C ALA A 2 -8.99 -3.03 0.06
N ARG A 3 -9.86 -2.02 0.04
CA ARG A 3 -10.14 -1.23 -1.16
C ARG A 3 -9.49 0.13 -0.99
N LEU A 4 -8.60 0.48 -1.90
CA LEU A 4 -7.87 1.75 -1.87
C LEU A 4 -7.95 2.39 -3.26
N ALA A 5 -8.37 3.66 -3.33
CA ALA A 5 -8.56 4.40 -4.58
C ALA A 5 -9.42 3.66 -5.64
N GLY A 6 -10.42 2.88 -5.19
CA GLY A 6 -11.29 2.09 -6.07
C GLY A 6 -10.67 0.80 -6.63
N VAL A 7 -9.45 0.45 -6.22
CA VAL A 7 -8.78 -0.81 -6.57
C VAL A 7 -8.82 -1.76 -5.38
N ASP A 8 -9.14 -3.03 -5.64
CA ASP A 8 -9.10 -4.07 -4.62
C ASP A 8 -7.68 -4.62 -4.49
N ILE A 9 -7.09 -4.41 -3.31
CA ILE A 9 -5.69 -4.73 -3.04
C ILE A 9 -5.58 -6.02 -2.20
N PRO A 10 -4.64 -6.92 -2.53
CA PRO A 10 -4.41 -8.14 -1.75
C PRO A 10 -3.97 -7.83 -0.31
N ARG A 11 -4.68 -8.40 0.67
CA ARG A 11 -4.41 -8.17 2.10
C ARG A 11 -3.14 -8.85 2.62
N ASP A 12 -2.73 -9.96 2.00
CA ASP A 12 -1.57 -10.73 2.43
C ASP A 12 -0.23 -10.22 1.91
N LYS A 13 -0.23 -9.17 1.09
CA LYS A 13 0.99 -8.56 0.55
C LYS A 13 1.49 -7.41 1.44
N ARG A 14 2.79 -7.15 1.32
CA ARG A 14 3.44 -5.94 1.87
C ARG A 14 2.85 -4.69 1.24
N VAL A 15 2.64 -3.64 2.03
CA VAL A 15 2.00 -2.40 1.57
C VAL A 15 2.75 -1.79 0.37
N GLU A 16 4.09 -1.84 0.35
CA GLU A 16 4.90 -1.35 -0.78
C GLU A 16 4.48 -1.97 -2.13
N ILE A 17 4.26 -3.28 -2.16
CA ILE A 17 3.86 -4.02 -3.35
C ILE A 17 2.37 -3.86 -3.62
N ALA A 18 1.60 -3.79 -2.55
CA ALA A 18 0.16 -3.64 -2.61
C ALA A 18 -0.25 -2.33 -3.30
N LEU A 19 0.43 -1.22 -2.99
CA LEU A 19 0.22 0.07 -3.64
C LEU A 19 0.52 0.04 -5.14
N THR A 20 1.40 -0.84 -5.61
CA THR A 20 1.70 -0.96 -7.05
C THR A 20 0.58 -1.57 -7.89
N TYR A 21 -0.48 -2.08 -7.25
CA TYR A 21 -1.70 -2.48 -7.95
C TYR A 21 -2.54 -1.28 -8.40
N ILE A 22 -2.28 -0.09 -7.84
CA ILE A 22 -2.94 1.14 -8.25
C ILE A 22 -2.30 1.63 -9.55
N TYR A 23 -3.12 1.85 -10.57
CA TYR A 23 -2.65 2.38 -11.85
C TYR A 23 -1.93 3.72 -11.66
N GLY A 24 -0.71 3.82 -12.19
CA GLY A 24 0.13 5.02 -12.05
C GLY A 24 0.95 5.10 -10.75
N VAL A 25 0.87 4.10 -9.87
CA VAL A 25 1.74 3.96 -8.69
C VAL A 25 2.78 2.88 -8.96
N GLY A 26 3.99 3.29 -9.32
CA GLY A 26 5.15 2.40 -9.40
C GLY A 26 5.83 2.21 -8.03
N ARG A 27 6.88 1.40 -8.00
CA ARG A 27 7.66 1.13 -6.77
C ARG A 27 8.22 2.41 -6.13
N THR A 28 8.74 3.32 -6.94
CA THR A 28 9.27 4.62 -6.47
C THR A 28 8.19 5.46 -5.79
N ARG A 29 7.01 5.58 -6.42
CA ARG A 29 5.89 6.35 -5.85
C ARG A 29 5.36 5.70 -4.58
N SER A 30 5.23 4.38 -4.57
CA SER A 30 4.83 3.62 -3.39
C SER A 30 5.75 3.88 -2.19
N GLN A 31 7.07 3.78 -2.39
CA GLN A 31 8.05 4.07 -1.34
C GLN A 31 8.03 5.54 -0.89
N GLN A 32 7.88 6.48 -1.81
CA GLN A 32 7.76 7.91 -1.49
C GLN A 32 6.50 8.19 -0.66
N THR A 33 5.35 7.63 -1.03
CA THR A 33 4.10 7.76 -0.27
C THR A 33 4.26 7.18 1.13
N LEU A 34 4.84 5.98 1.24
CA LEU A 34 5.05 5.32 2.54
C LEU A 34 6.03 6.09 3.44
N ALA A 35 7.10 6.65 2.86
CA ALA A 35 8.02 7.52 3.57
C ALA A 35 7.35 8.83 4.02
N ALA A 36 6.48 9.40 3.19
CA ALA A 36 5.74 10.61 3.52
C ALA A 36 4.68 10.38 4.62
N THR A 37 4.06 9.19 4.66
CA THR A 37 3.09 8.82 5.69
C THR A 37 3.72 8.21 6.94
N GLY A 38 5.03 7.94 6.93
CA GLY A 38 5.73 7.26 8.03
C GLY A 38 5.31 5.79 8.23
N ILE A 39 4.72 5.18 7.21
CA ILE A 39 4.24 3.79 7.27
C ILE A 39 5.38 2.86 6.86
N ASP A 40 5.60 1.80 7.64
CA ASP A 40 6.64 0.82 7.34
C ASP A 40 6.30 0.04 6.04
N PRO A 41 7.16 0.02 5.00
CA PRO A 41 6.93 -0.74 3.78
C PRO A 41 6.91 -2.27 3.96
N ASN A 42 7.33 -2.79 5.11
CA ASN A 42 7.29 -4.21 5.45
C ASN A 42 5.99 -4.66 6.09
N ILE A 43 5.16 -3.76 6.62
CA ILE A 43 3.87 -4.19 7.17
C ILE A 43 2.99 -4.75 6.05
N ARG A 44 2.10 -5.66 6.40
CA ARG A 44 1.13 -6.20 5.45
C ARG A 44 -0.12 -5.34 5.45
N VAL A 45 -0.83 -5.36 4.33
CA VAL A 45 -2.06 -4.58 4.17
C VAL A 45 -3.15 -4.96 5.18
N LYS A 46 -3.17 -6.21 5.63
CA LYS A 46 -4.09 -6.65 6.70
C LYS A 46 -3.77 -6.05 8.08
N ASP A 47 -2.53 -5.61 8.29
CA ASP A 47 -2.04 -5.07 9.56
C ASP A 47 -2.05 -3.53 9.54
N LEU A 48 -2.52 -2.91 8.45
CA LEU A 48 -2.85 -1.48 8.41
C LEU A 48 -4.12 -1.23 9.22
N THR A 49 -4.05 -0.28 10.16
CA THR A 49 -5.20 0.27 10.89
C THR A 49 -5.87 1.39 10.07
N ASP A 50 -7.20 1.45 10.09
CA ASP A 50 -8.04 2.42 9.36
C ASP A 50 -8.23 3.74 10.15
N ASP A 51 -7.15 4.45 10.52
CA ASP A 51 -7.20 5.80 11.12
C ASP A 51 -6.79 6.90 10.12
#